data_AF-A0A8X8A5E5-F1
#
_entry.id   AF-A0A8X8A5E5-F1
#
_cell.length_a   1.000
_cell.length_b   1.000
_cell.length_c   1.000
_cell.angle_alpha   90.00
_cell.angle_beta   90.00
_cell.angle_gamma   90.00
#
_symmetry.space_group_name_H-M   'P 1'
#
loop_
_entity.id
_entity.type
_entity.pdbx_description
1 polymer ?
#
loop_
_entity_poly.entity_id
_entity_poly.type
_entity_poly.pdbx_seq_one_letter_code
_entity_poly.pdbx_strand_id
1 'polypeptide(L)'
;MDSIKPLALRRHVYKSKRRKQWKREENIKKNRERRETMERLKIDMVEISEGQDRLKEGQREIRQKFEEIESECRKLKEETMNIAKQSDCNQIRINLMFSILKARQDNNFSHAEHLTQLLREEMGKPGLVG
;
A
#
# COMPACT_ATOMS: atom_id res chain seq x y z
N MET A 1 -42.51 65.43 -54.61
CA MET A 1 -42.62 65.86 -53.20
C MET A 1 -42.04 64.75 -52.36
N ASP A 2 -40.74 64.83 -52.08
CA ASP A 2 -40.02 63.77 -51.38
C ASP A 2 -40.41 63.71 -49.91
N SER A 3 -41.02 62.60 -49.52
CA SER A 3 -41.39 62.31 -48.14
C SER A 3 -40.14 62.29 -47.26
N ILE A 4 -39.93 63.36 -46.51
CA ILE A 4 -38.92 63.44 -45.45
C ILE A 4 -39.26 62.38 -44.40
N LYS A 5 -38.62 61.22 -44.50
CA LYS A 5 -38.69 60.18 -43.46
C LYS A 5 -38.23 60.82 -42.13
N PRO A 6 -39.01 60.71 -41.04
CA PRO A 6 -38.69 61.41 -39.80
C PRO A 6 -37.34 60.95 -39.25
N LEU A 7 -36.46 61.91 -38.93
CA LEU A 7 -35.13 61.70 -38.33
C LEU A 7 -35.15 60.76 -37.10
N ALA A 8 -36.28 60.71 -36.38
CA ALA A 8 -36.51 59.81 -35.25
C ALA A 8 -36.39 58.32 -35.61
N LEU A 9 -36.88 57.90 -36.79
CA LEU A 9 -36.83 56.50 -37.24
C LEU A 9 -35.39 56.07 -37.56
N ARG A 10 -34.59 56.95 -38.20
CA ARG A 10 -33.15 56.71 -38.44
C ARG A 10 -32.37 56.57 -37.13
N ARG A 11 -32.68 57.40 -36.12
CA ARG A 11 -32.02 57.36 -34.81
C ARG A 11 -32.33 56.08 -34.03
N HIS A 12 -33.57 55.59 -34.10
CA HIS A 12 -34.00 54.33 -33.48
C HIS A 12 -33.33 53.11 -34.13
N VAL A 13 -33.30 53.05 -35.47
CA VAL A 13 -32.62 51.97 -36.21
C VAL A 13 -31.12 51.96 -35.95
N TYR A 14 -30.47 53.13 -35.89
CA TYR A 14 -29.04 53.24 -35.55
C TYR A 14 -28.75 52.75 -34.13
N LYS A 15 -29.54 53.15 -33.13
CA LYS A 15 -29.42 52.66 -31.74
C LYS A 15 -29.63 51.14 -31.65
N SER A 16 -30.58 50.58 -32.40
CA SER A 16 -30.85 49.14 -32.48
C SER A 16 -29.68 48.36 -33.12
N LYS A 17 -29.09 48.88 -34.21
CA LYS A 17 -27.89 48.30 -34.84
C LYS A 17 -26.68 48.32 -33.89
N ARG A 18 -26.43 49.43 -33.20
CA ARG A 18 -25.37 49.54 -32.17
C ARG A 18 -25.55 48.53 -31.05
N ARG A 19 -26.78 48.35 -30.54
CA ARG A 19 -27.09 47.36 -29.49
C ARG A 19 -26.87 45.92 -29.97
N LYS A 20 -27.22 45.61 -31.22
CA LYS A 20 -26.94 44.29 -31.82
C LYS A 20 -25.44 44.04 -31.99
N GLN A 21 -24.68 45.05 -32.38
CA GLN A 21 -23.22 44.96 -32.50
C GLN A 21 -22.54 44.74 -31.14
N TRP A 22 -22.90 45.52 -30.12
CA TRP A 22 -22.41 45.34 -28.75
C TRP A 22 -22.65 43.93 -28.21
N LYS A 23 -23.87 43.38 -28.42
CA LYS A 23 -24.19 42.00 -28.03
C LYS A 23 -23.33 40.96 -28.76
N ARG A 24 -22.96 41.19 -30.01
CA ARG A 24 -22.07 40.29 -30.77
C ARG A 24 -20.65 40.33 -30.22
N GLU A 25 -20.11 41.52 -29.98
CA GLU A 25 -18.77 41.71 -29.42
C GLU A 25 -18.68 41.10 -28.00
N GLU A 26 -19.71 41.29 -27.18
CA GLU A 26 -19.82 40.66 -25.85
C GLU A 26 -19.84 39.12 -25.94
N ASN A 27 -20.62 38.56 -26.87
CA ASN A 27 -20.68 37.11 -27.08
C ASN A 27 -19.35 36.54 -27.60
N ILE A 28 -18.64 37.27 -28.47
CA ILE A 28 -17.31 36.86 -28.95
C ILE A 28 -16.33 36.81 -27.78
N LYS A 29 -16.33 37.83 -26.92
CA LYS A 29 -15.49 37.88 -25.72
C LYS A 29 -15.78 36.72 -24.78
N LYS A 30 -17.06 36.49 -24.44
CA LYS A 30 -17.50 35.36 -23.60
C LYS A 30 -17.13 33.99 -24.19
N ASN A 31 -17.25 33.83 -25.50
CA ASN A 31 -16.86 32.59 -26.17
C ASN A 31 -15.35 32.38 -26.15
N ARG A 32 -14.56 33.45 -26.27
CA ARG A 32 -13.10 33.38 -26.12
C ARG A 32 -12.70 32.96 -24.71
N GLU A 33 -13.26 33.60 -23.69
CA GLU A 33 -13.02 33.25 -22.28
C GLU A 33 -13.40 31.79 -21.98
N ARG A 34 -14.52 31.32 -22.55
CA ARG A 34 -14.95 29.92 -22.46
C ARG A 34 -13.98 28.95 -23.12
N ARG A 35 -13.40 29.31 -24.28
CA ARG A 35 -12.38 28.48 -24.93
C ARG A 35 -11.10 28.41 -24.11
N GLU A 36 -10.63 29.55 -23.61
CA GLU A 36 -9.42 29.61 -22.79
C GLU A 36 -9.58 28.82 -21.47
N THR A 37 -10.75 28.90 -20.82
CA THR A 37 -11.06 28.08 -19.64
C THR A 37 -11.12 26.59 -19.99
N MET A 38 -11.73 26.22 -21.11
CA MET A 38 -11.80 24.83 -21.53
C MET A 38 -10.43 24.25 -21.89
N GLU A 39 -9.53 25.02 -22.50
CA GLU A 39 -8.16 24.56 -22.75
C GLU A 39 -7.37 24.36 -21.46
N ARG A 40 -7.51 25.27 -20.48
CA ARG A 40 -6.89 25.05 -19.15
C ARG A 40 -7.40 23.78 -18.48
N LEU A 41 -8.72 23.56 -18.48
CA LEU A 41 -9.31 22.35 -17.90
C LEU A 41 -8.80 21.07 -18.58
N LYS A 42 -8.59 21.07 -19.89
CA LYS A 42 -8.02 19.91 -20.58
C LYS A 42 -6.59 19.62 -20.13
N ILE A 43 -5.76 20.65 -19.95
CA ILE A 43 -4.39 20.50 -19.46
C ILE A 43 -4.42 19.93 -18.05
N ASP A 44 -5.21 20.52 -17.15
CA ASP A 44 -5.35 20.06 -15.76
C ASP A 44 -5.82 18.59 -15.72
N MET A 45 -6.77 18.20 -16.60
CA MET A 45 -7.25 16.82 -16.68
C MET A 45 -6.17 15.83 -17.10
N VAL A 46 -5.30 16.21 -18.04
CA VAL A 46 -4.17 15.36 -18.46
C VAL A 46 -3.20 15.19 -17.30
N GLU A 47 -2.81 16.29 -16.63
CA GLU A 47 -1.89 16.25 -15.49
C GLU A 47 -2.45 15.41 -14.33
N ILE A 48 -3.75 15.53 -14.04
CA ILE A 48 -4.44 14.71 -13.04
C ILE A 48 -4.42 13.24 -13.45
N SER A 49 -4.72 12.92 -14.71
CA SER A 49 -4.73 11.54 -15.20
C SER A 49 -3.36 10.88 -15.05
N GLU A 50 -2.30 11.57 -15.45
CA GLU A 50 -0.94 11.09 -15.28
C GLU A 50 -0.56 10.94 -13.80
N GLY A 51 -1.00 11.87 -12.95
CA GLY A 51 -0.84 11.78 -11.50
C GLY A 51 -1.52 10.53 -10.91
N GLN A 52 -2.73 10.23 -11.35
CA GLN A 52 -3.47 9.03 -10.94
C GLN A 52 -2.77 7.74 -11.37
N ASP A 53 -2.21 7.71 -12.57
CA ASP A 53 -1.49 6.52 -13.05
C ASP A 53 -0.18 6.30 -12.29
N ARG A 54 0.56 7.36 -11.96
CA ARG A 54 1.71 7.28 -11.04
C ARG A 54 1.32 6.76 -9.66
N LEU A 55 0.18 7.21 -9.13
CA LEU A 55 -0.32 6.74 -7.83
C LEU A 55 -0.69 5.26 -7.87
N LYS A 56 -1.35 4.79 -8.94
CA LYS A 56 -1.68 3.36 -9.11
C LYS A 56 -0.42 2.49 -9.16
N GLU A 57 0.62 2.95 -9.86
CA GLU A 57 1.90 2.22 -9.90
C GLU A 57 2.53 2.18 -8.50
N GLY A 58 2.63 3.31 -7.82
CA GLY A 58 3.17 3.37 -6.46
C GLY A 58 2.40 2.47 -5.49
N GLN A 59 1.07 2.42 -5.58
CA GLN A 59 0.24 1.51 -4.78
C GLN A 59 0.53 0.04 -5.07
N ARG A 60 0.77 -0.31 -6.33
CA ARG A 60 1.12 -1.68 -6.74
C ARG A 60 2.47 -2.11 -6.18
N GLU A 61 3.49 -1.26 -6.32
CA GLU A 61 4.82 -1.51 -5.76
C GLU A 61 4.78 -1.68 -4.24
N ILE A 62 4.02 -0.81 -3.55
CA ILE A 62 3.83 -0.90 -2.10
C ILE A 62 3.19 -2.25 -1.74
N ARG A 63 2.12 -2.65 -2.45
CA ARG A 63 1.45 -3.94 -2.20
C ARG A 63 2.42 -5.11 -2.36
N GLN A 64 3.21 -5.14 -3.42
CA GLN A 64 4.20 -6.20 -3.65
C GLN A 64 5.21 -6.29 -2.50
N LYS A 65 5.75 -5.15 -2.06
CA LYS A 65 6.67 -5.11 -0.90
C LYS A 65 6.03 -5.63 0.38
N PHE A 66 4.76 -5.30 0.62
CA PHE A 66 4.04 -5.83 1.78
C PHE A 66 3.84 -7.35 1.68
N GLU A 67 3.52 -7.88 0.51
CA GLU A 67 3.39 -9.33 0.29
C GLU A 67 4.73 -10.08 0.54
N GLU A 68 5.85 -9.49 0.11
CA GLU A 68 7.20 -10.00 0.40
C GLU A 68 7.49 -10.00 1.90
N ILE A 69 7.26 -8.87 2.58
CA ILE A 69 7.45 -8.75 4.03
C ILE A 69 6.60 -9.78 4.78
N GLU A 70 5.32 -9.94 4.41
CA GLU A 70 4.46 -10.94 5.04
C GLU A 70 4.96 -12.37 4.84
N SER A 71 5.52 -12.67 3.67
CA SER A 71 6.14 -13.96 3.37
C SER A 71 7.35 -14.22 4.27
N GLU A 72 8.24 -13.24 4.41
CA GLU A 72 9.40 -13.32 5.29
C GLU A 72 8.99 -13.45 6.76
N CYS A 73 8.00 -12.69 7.21
CA CYS A 73 7.47 -12.80 8.58
C CYS A 73 6.92 -14.20 8.87
N ARG A 74 6.24 -14.85 7.90
CA ARG A 74 5.77 -16.23 8.06
C ARG A 74 6.93 -17.21 8.22
N LYS A 75 7.97 -17.10 7.40
CA LYS A 75 9.18 -17.94 7.50
C LYS A 75 9.89 -17.74 8.84
N LEU A 76 10.11 -16.49 9.24
CA LEU A 76 10.76 -16.15 10.51
C LEU A 76 9.99 -16.70 11.71
N LYS A 77 8.65 -16.66 11.67
CA LYS A 77 7.80 -17.25 12.72
C LYS A 77 7.97 -18.77 12.79
N GLU A 78 7.99 -19.45 11.66
CA GLU A 78 8.19 -20.90 11.59
C GLU A 78 9.58 -21.30 12.13
N GLU A 79 10.63 -20.62 11.68
CA GLU A 79 12.00 -20.83 12.17
C GLU A 79 12.09 -20.60 13.68
N THR A 80 11.51 -19.51 14.18
CA THR A 80 11.49 -19.20 15.62
C THR A 80 10.77 -20.27 16.42
N MET A 81 9.63 -20.77 15.92
CA MET A 81 8.90 -21.87 16.57
C MET A 81 9.71 -23.17 16.59
N ASN A 82 10.46 -23.46 15.53
CA ASN A 82 11.32 -24.64 15.47
C ASN A 82 12.50 -24.51 16.45
N ILE A 83 13.14 -23.34 16.53
CA ILE A 83 14.20 -23.05 17.51
C ILE A 83 13.66 -23.20 18.94
N ALA A 84 12.47 -22.66 19.23
CA ALA A 84 11.86 -22.78 20.55
C ALA A 84 11.63 -24.24 20.95
N LYS A 85 11.05 -25.06 20.06
CA LYS A 85 10.87 -26.50 20.29
C LYS A 85 12.20 -27.22 20.53
N GLN A 86 13.22 -26.91 19.73
CA GLN A 86 14.55 -27.49 19.91
C GLN A 86 15.18 -27.06 21.25
N SER A 87 14.98 -25.80 21.65
CA SER A 87 15.43 -25.26 22.93
C SER A 87 14.80 -26.02 24.11
N ASP A 88 13.49 -26.27 24.06
CA ASP A 88 12.78 -27.04 25.10
C ASP A 88 13.31 -28.48 25.20
N CYS A 89 13.50 -29.15 24.05
CA CYS A 89 14.10 -30.48 24.02
C CYS A 89 15.53 -30.49 24.60
N ASN A 90 16.33 -29.47 24.27
CA ASN A 90 17.70 -29.35 24.79
C ASN A 90 17.70 -29.10 26.30
N GLN A 91 16.75 -28.32 26.83
CA GLN A 91 16.61 -28.12 28.26
C GLN A 91 16.30 -29.43 29.00
N ILE A 92 15.41 -30.26 28.44
CA ILE A 92 15.11 -31.60 28.99
C ILE A 92 16.39 -32.45 29.01
N ARG A 93 17.14 -32.48 27.91
CA ARG A 93 18.40 -33.25 27.80
C ARG A 93 19.43 -32.80 28.82
N ILE A 94 19.62 -31.49 28.98
CA ILE A 94 20.54 -30.92 29.98
C ILE A 94 20.12 -31.31 31.40
N ASN A 95 18.83 -31.22 31.72
CA ASN A 95 18.30 -31.59 33.04
C ASN A 95 18.52 -33.08 33.35
N LEU A 96 18.32 -33.96 32.36
CA LEU A 96 18.63 -35.38 32.48
C LEU A 96 20.14 -35.61 32.70
N MET A 97 21.01 -34.95 31.92
CA MET A 97 22.46 -35.04 32.10
C MET A 97 22.88 -34.63 33.52
N PHE A 98 22.32 -33.53 34.04
CA PHE A 98 22.59 -33.07 35.41
C PHE A 98 22.10 -34.07 36.47
N SER A 99 20.90 -34.64 36.27
CA SER A 99 20.34 -35.65 37.17
C SER A 99 21.17 -36.93 37.22
N ILE A 100 21.73 -37.36 36.08
CA ILE A 100 22.66 -38.50 36.00
C ILE A 100 23.93 -38.22 36.82
N LEU A 101 24.52 -37.03 36.66
CA LEU A 101 25.71 -36.66 37.42
C LEU A 101 25.45 -36.68 38.93
N LYS A 102 24.30 -36.15 39.35
CA LYS A 102 23.87 -36.18 40.76
C LYS A 102 23.66 -37.61 41.27
N ALA A 103 22.96 -38.46 40.53
CA ALA A 103 22.74 -39.84 40.91
C ALA A 103 24.06 -40.63 41.06
N ARG A 104 25.03 -40.37 40.17
CA ARG A 104 26.38 -40.95 40.28
C ARG A 104 27.15 -40.42 41.49
N GLN A 105 27.06 -39.12 41.78
CA GLN A 105 27.65 -38.53 42.98
C GLN A 105 27.10 -39.16 44.27
N ASP A 106 25.80 -39.47 44.28
CA ASP A 106 25.10 -40.11 45.39
C ASP A 106 25.29 -41.65 45.43
N ASN A 107 26.16 -42.22 44.58
CA ASN A 107 26.39 -43.66 44.39
C ASN A 107 25.13 -44.47 44.02
N ASN A 108 24.08 -43.82 43.50
CA ASN A 108 22.86 -44.46 43.04
C ASN A 108 22.96 -44.84 41.55
N PHE A 109 23.73 -45.89 41.27
CA PHE A 109 24.02 -46.32 39.90
C PHE A 109 22.80 -46.86 39.15
N SER A 110 21.88 -47.54 39.83
CA SER A 110 20.63 -48.03 39.20
C SER A 110 19.77 -46.86 38.70
N HIS A 111 19.64 -45.79 39.49
CA HIS A 111 18.92 -44.60 39.05
C HIS A 111 19.66 -43.85 37.93
N ALA A 112 20.99 -43.76 38.00
CA ALA A 112 21.80 -43.16 36.94
C ALA A 112 21.67 -43.92 35.60
N GLU A 113 21.59 -45.25 35.64
CA GLU A 113 21.39 -46.09 34.46
C GLU A 113 19.99 -45.86 33.84
N HIS A 114 18.95 -45.81 34.68
CA HIS A 114 17.59 -45.49 34.24
C HIS A 114 17.51 -44.12 33.55
N LEU A 115 18.09 -43.08 34.16
CA LEU A 115 18.15 -41.74 33.56
C LEU A 115 18.97 -41.70 32.26
N THR A 116 20.02 -42.51 32.17
CA THR A 116 20.83 -42.65 30.94
C THR A 116 20.01 -43.26 29.81
N GLN A 117 19.16 -44.25 30.11
CA GLN A 117 18.24 -44.84 29.16
C GLN A 117 17.21 -43.81 28.67
N LEU A 118 16.59 -43.05 29.58
CA LEU A 118 15.68 -41.96 29.24
C LEU A 118 16.35 -40.90 28.35
N LEU A 119 17.59 -40.53 28.65
CA LEU A 119 18.35 -39.59 27.81
C LEU A 119 18.56 -40.15 26.39
N ARG A 120 18.86 -41.44 26.22
CA ARG A 120 18.98 -42.05 24.89
C ARG A 120 17.67 -41.97 24.12
N GLU A 121 16.54 -42.22 24.79
CA GLU A 121 15.21 -42.12 24.19
C GLU A 121 14.90 -40.68 23.76
N GLU A 122 15.18 -39.68 24.61
CA GLU A 122 15.01 -38.26 24.27
C GLU A 122 15.95 -37.77 23.15
N MET A 123 17.13 -38.38 23.02
CA MET A 123 18.07 -38.10 21.94
C MET A 123 17.66 -38.77 20.62
N GLY A 124 16.99 -39.93 20.70
CA GLY A 124 16.49 -40.68 19.55
C GLY A 124 15.16 -40.18 18.99
N LYS A 125 14.44 -39.31 19.74
CA LYS A 125 13.29 -38.59 19.18
C LYS A 125 13.78 -37.75 18.00
N PRO A 126 13.12 -37.83 16.82
CA PRO A 126 13.42 -36.92 15.73
C PRO A 126 13.11 -35.52 16.22
N GLY A 127 14.15 -34.81 16.68
CA GLY A 127 14.10 -33.37 16.71
C GLY A 127 13.93 -32.99 15.26
N LEU A 128 12.71 -32.57 14.89
CA LEU A 128 12.31 -32.15 13.54
C LEU A 128 13.52 -31.51 12.85
N VAL A 129 14.19 -32.33 12.05
CA VAL A 129 15.39 -31.94 11.32
C VAL A 129 14.82 -31.06 10.23
N GLY A 130 15.07 -29.75 10.36
CA GLY A 130 14.83 -28.79 9.29
C GLY A 130 15.64 -29.14 8.06
#